data_AF-A0A927MNA9-F1
#
_entry.id   AF-A0A927MNA9-F1
#
_cell.length_a   1.000
_cell.length_b   1.000
_cell.length_c   1.000
_cell.angle_alpha   90.00
_cell.angle_beta   90.00
_cell.angle_gamma   90.00
#
_symmetry.space_group_name_H-M   'P 1'
#
loop_
_entity.id
_entity.type
_entity.pdbx_description
1 polymer ?
#
loop_
_entity_poly.entity_id
_entity_poly.type
_entity_poly.pdbx_seq_one_letter_code
_entity_poly.pdbx_strand_id
1 'polypeptide(L)'
;MALGLEAVTFDVADATAVAAFWAGLLDREVRTEPGGALVPGGKGKTQVGLRFVTSDTKEIGPRRLHLHLTSSSLEDQQRTVEKALCLVLQP
;
A
#
# COMPACT_ATOMS: atom_id res chain seq x y z
N MET A 1 -25.15 14.37 1.11
CA MET A 1 -24.25 13.45 1.86
C MET A 1 -23.31 12.82 0.85
N ALA A 2 -22.00 12.99 1.00
CA ALA A 2 -21.01 12.44 0.06
C ALA A 2 -20.35 11.20 0.68
N LEU A 3 -20.26 10.11 -0.08
CA LEU A 3 -19.55 8.90 0.32
C LEU A 3 -18.08 9.03 -0.11
N GLY A 4 -17.17 8.63 0.76
CA GLY A 4 -15.73 8.61 0.49
C GLY A 4 -15.16 7.23 0.77
N LEU A 5 -14.29 6.75 -0.11
CA LEU A 5 -13.54 5.53 0.14
C LEU A 5 -12.36 5.86 1.06
N GLU A 6 -12.37 5.30 2.27
CA GLU A 6 -11.34 5.56 3.28
C GLU A 6 -10.08 4.74 3.02
N ALA A 7 -10.23 3.40 2.97
CA ALA A 7 -9.13 2.48 2.75
C ALA A 7 -9.60 1.21 2.04
N VAL A 8 -8.68 0.55 1.34
CA VAL A 8 -8.85 -0.84 0.88
C VAL A 8 -8.10 -1.75 1.86
N THR A 9 -8.76 -2.81 2.32
CA THR A 9 -8.19 -3.78 3.25
C THR A 9 -7.66 -5.01 2.50
N PHE A 10 -6.47 -5.45 2.86
CA PHE A 10 -5.78 -6.62 2.31
C PHE A 10 -5.41 -7.59 3.42
N ASP A 11 -5.71 -8.86 3.21
CA ASP A 11 -5.21 -9.96 4.03
C ASP A 11 -3.79 -10.30 3.57
N VAL A 12 -2.83 -10.27 4.50
CA VAL A 12 -1.41 -10.51 4.22
C VAL A 12 -0.78 -11.35 5.31
N ALA A 13 0.30 -12.06 4.99
CA ALA A 13 1.01 -12.88 5.98
C ALA A 13 1.75 -12.04 7.04
N ASP A 14 2.21 -10.85 6.68
CA ASP A 14 2.88 -9.91 7.59
C ASP A 14 2.40 -8.49 7.30
N ALA A 15 1.46 -8.00 8.11
CA ALA A 15 0.91 -6.66 7.94
C ALA A 15 1.93 -5.55 8.18
N THR A 16 2.88 -5.76 9.09
CA THR A 16 3.89 -4.76 9.43
C THR A 16 4.89 -4.57 8.30
N ALA A 17 5.43 -5.66 7.76
CA ALA A 17 6.38 -5.61 6.66
C ALA A 17 5.74 -5.01 5.40
N VAL A 18 4.52 -5.44 5.06
CA VAL A 18 3.81 -4.92 3.87
C VAL A 18 3.46 -3.44 4.05
N ALA A 19 2.99 -3.03 5.23
CA ALA A 19 2.71 -1.62 5.50
C ALA A 19 3.97 -0.76 5.42
N ALA A 20 5.10 -1.22 5.97
CA ALA A 20 6.38 -0.52 5.90
C ALA A 20 6.86 -0.33 4.46
N PHE A 21 6.74 -1.38 3.62
CA PHE A 21 7.06 -1.29 2.20
C PHE A 21 6.20 -0.22 1.50
N TRP A 22 4.88 -0.26 1.66
CA TRP A 22 3.99 0.69 0.99
C TRP A 22 4.14 2.12 1.50
N ALA A 23 4.32 2.29 2.82
CA ALA A 23 4.64 3.57 3.43
C ALA A 23 5.94 4.15 2.88
N GLY A 24 7.00 3.34 2.82
CA GLY A 24 8.28 3.72 2.24
C GLY A 24 8.13 4.13 0.78
N LEU A 25 7.45 3.31 -0.03
CA LEU A 25 7.27 3.58 -1.46
C LEU A 25 6.49 4.87 -1.71
N LEU A 26 5.37 5.05 -1.00
CA LEU A 26 4.46 6.19 -1.14
C LEU A 26 4.91 7.46 -0.38
N ASP A 27 5.98 7.36 0.40
CA ASP A 27 6.45 8.42 1.30
C ASP A 27 5.36 8.89 2.27
N ARG A 28 4.77 7.91 2.97
CA ARG A 28 3.67 8.10 3.94
C ARG A 28 4.01 7.41 5.25
N GLU A 29 3.34 7.85 6.32
CA GLU A 29 3.50 7.24 7.64
C GLU A 29 2.61 5.99 7.79
N VAL A 30 3.12 4.98 8.52
CA VAL A 30 2.33 3.83 8.96
C VAL A 30 1.60 4.19 10.26
N ARG A 31 0.32 3.82 10.34
CA ARG A 31 -0.46 3.80 11.59
C ARG A 31 -0.67 2.36 12.01
N THR A 32 -0.12 1.96 13.14
CA THR A 32 -0.35 0.63 13.71
C THR A 32 -1.79 0.50 14.18
N GLU A 33 -2.46 -0.59 13.82
CA GLU A 33 -3.82 -0.92 14.26
C GLU A 33 -3.80 -2.29 14.97
N PRO A 34 -4.77 -2.59 15.85
CA PRO A 34 -4.88 -3.93 16.42
C PRO A 34 -5.01 -5.00 15.33
N GLY A 35 -4.04 -5.90 15.23
CA GLY A 35 -4.02 -6.98 14.23
C GLY A 35 -3.54 -6.57 12.83
N GLY A 36 -3.05 -5.33 12.65
CA GLY A 36 -2.67 -4.85 11.33
C GLY A 36 -1.97 -3.48 11.31
N ALA A 37 -1.97 -2.88 10.13
CA ALA A 37 -1.41 -1.55 9.91
C ALA A 37 -2.12 -0.83 8.77
N LEU A 38 -2.23 0.49 8.88
CA LEU A 38 -2.85 1.38 7.91
C LEU A 38 -1.81 2.37 7.39
N VAL A 39 -1.68 2.46 6.08
CA VAL A 39 -1.03 3.58 5.38
C VAL A 39 -2.15 4.52 4.94
N PRO A 40 -2.31 5.71 5.57
CA PRO A 40 -3.42 6.60 5.26
C PRO A 40 -3.44 7.07 3.80
N GLY A 41 -4.62 7.44 3.34
CA GLY A 41 -4.80 8.14 2.08
C GLY A 41 -4.09 9.49 2.06
N GLY A 42 -3.77 9.98 0.88
CA GLY A 42 -3.21 11.32 0.71
C GLY A 42 -4.28 12.42 0.84
N LYS A 43 -3.86 13.68 0.71
CA LYS A 43 -4.77 14.85 0.82
C LYS A 43 -5.80 14.97 -0.33
N GLY A 44 -5.81 14.04 -1.29
CA GLY A 44 -6.66 14.05 -2.47
C GLY A 44 -7.65 12.88 -2.52
N LYS A 45 -8.77 13.06 -3.24
CA LYS A 45 -9.87 12.08 -3.33
C LYS A 45 -9.51 10.77 -4.03
N THR A 46 -8.41 10.74 -4.78
CA THR A 46 -7.96 9.57 -5.56
C THR A 46 -6.91 8.74 -4.82
N GLN A 47 -6.40 9.23 -3.69
CA GLN A 47 -5.36 8.57 -2.92
C GLN A 47 -5.99 7.90 -1.71
N VAL A 48 -6.54 6.70 -1.93
CA VAL A 48 -7.14 5.87 -0.88
C VAL A 48 -6.09 5.36 0.11
N GLY A 49 -6.51 5.09 1.35
CA GLY A 49 -5.68 4.38 2.33
C GLY A 49 -5.49 2.90 1.98
N LEU A 50 -4.39 2.33 2.45
CA LEU A 50 -4.09 0.91 2.32
C LEU A 50 -4.03 0.30 3.72
N ARG A 51 -4.96 -0.60 4.03
CA ARG A 51 -5.03 -1.29 5.32
C ARG A 51 -4.60 -2.74 5.12
N PHE A 52 -3.71 -3.23 5.98
CA PHE A 52 -3.19 -4.58 5.94
C PHE A 52 -3.54 -5.28 7.25
N VAL A 53 -4.11 -6.48 7.15
CA VAL A 53 -4.48 -7.32 8.28
C VAL A 53 -3.71 -8.63 8.18
N THR A 54 -3.12 -9.05 9.30
CA THR A 54 -2.38 -10.30 9.34
C THR A 54 -3.36 -11.48 9.25
N SER A 55 -3.19 -12.33 8.26
CA SER A 55 -4.05 -13.51 8.03
C SER A 55 -3.26 -14.67 7.43
N ASP A 56 -3.60 -15.88 7.83
CA ASP A 56 -3.15 -17.15 7.24
C ASP A 56 -4.03 -17.59 6.04
N THR A 57 -5.02 -16.77 5.66
CA THR A 57 -5.91 -17.06 4.53
C THR A 57 -5.10 -17.20 3.25
N LYS A 58 -5.17 -18.38 2.65
CA LYS A 58 -4.56 -18.65 1.34
C LYS A 58 -5.27 -17.83 0.26
N GLU A 59 -4.52 -17.16 -0.61
CA GLU A 59 -5.10 -16.41 -1.74
C GLU A 59 -5.95 -17.36 -2.62
N ILE A 60 -7.26 -17.09 -2.71
CA ILE A 60 -8.20 -17.90 -3.50
C ILE A 60 -8.68 -17.08 -4.70
N GLY A 61 -8.31 -17.52 -5.91
CA GLY A 61 -8.78 -16.93 -7.17
C GLY A 61 -7.91 -15.80 -7.72
N PRO A 62 -8.33 -15.16 -8.83
CA PRO A 62 -7.55 -14.15 -9.51
C PRO A 62 -7.40 -12.86 -8.69
N ARG A 63 -6.27 -12.16 -8.86
CA ARG A 63 -6.05 -10.82 -8.28
C ARG A 63 -7.01 -9.83 -8.93
N ARG A 64 -8.00 -9.39 -8.17
CA ARG A 64 -9.10 -8.50 -8.63
C ARG A 64 -8.79 -7.01 -8.48
N LEU A 65 -7.71 -6.66 -7.79
CA LEU A 65 -7.33 -5.28 -7.53
C LEU A 65 -5.90 -5.02 -8.02
N HIS A 66 -5.72 -3.92 -8.74
CA HIS A 66 -4.42 -3.41 -9.13
C HIS A 66 -4.33 -1.94 -8.69
N LEU A 67 -3.31 -1.61 -7.91
CA LEU A 67 -3.02 -0.23 -7.50
C LEU A 67 -2.20 0.44 -8.60
N HIS A 68 -2.68 1.60 -9.07
CA HIS A 68 -1.95 2.38 -10.06
C HIS A 68 -1.16 3.50 -9.37
N LEU A 69 0.16 3.54 -9.61
CA LEU A 69 1.04 4.62 -9.18
C LEU A 69 1.22 5.60 -10.34
N THR A 70 0.56 6.75 -10.26
CA THR A 70 0.63 7.76 -11.30
C THR A 70 2.03 8.37 -11.37
N SER A 71 2.66 8.31 -12.54
CA SER A 71 3.94 8.97 -12.82
C SER A 71 3.73 10.10 -13.84
N SER A 72 4.44 11.21 -13.68
CA SER A 72 4.41 12.36 -14.60
C SER A 72 5.36 12.22 -15.78
N SER A 73 6.34 11.31 -15.70
CA SER A 73 7.35 11.07 -16.72
C SER A 73 7.91 9.65 -16.61
N LEU A 74 8.65 9.22 -17.65
CA LEU A 74 9.38 7.94 -17.61
C LEU A 74 10.47 7.93 -16.54
N GLU A 75 11.11 9.07 -16.28
CA GLU A 75 12.13 9.19 -15.23
C GLU A 75 11.50 9.01 -13.84
N ASP A 76 10.34 9.61 -13.59
CA ASP A 76 9.60 9.43 -12.33
C ASP A 76 9.15 7.98 -12.12
N GLN A 77 8.73 7.33 -13.20
CA GLN A 77 8.39 5.91 -13.17
C GLN A 77 9.63 5.06 -12.83
N GLN A 78 10.77 5.33 -13.47
CA GLN A 78 12.02 4.61 -13.23
C GLN A 78 12.49 4.78 -11.78
N ARG A 79 12.46 6.01 -11.24
CA ARG A 79 12.77 6.29 -9.84
C ARG A 79 11.85 5.55 -8.87
N THR A 80 10.57 5.43 -9.21
CA THR A 80 9.60 4.67 -8.41
C THR A 80 9.94 3.18 -8.39
N VAL A 81 10.34 2.61 -9.53
CA VAL A 81 10.78 1.22 -9.63
C VAL A 81 12.05 0.97 -8.82
N GLU A 82 13.06 1.84 -8.96
CA GLU A 82 14.32 1.75 -8.20
C GLU A 82 14.08 1.81 -6.68
N LYS A 83 13.19 2.71 -6.25
CA LYS A 83 12.78 2.82 -4.85
C LYS A 83 12.10 1.53 -4.37
N ALA A 84 11.18 0.98 -5.15
CA ALA A 84 10.50 -0.27 -4.82
C ALA A 84 11.51 -1.44 -4.70
N LEU A 85 12.48 -1.54 -5.61
CA LEU A 85 13.53 -2.55 -5.55
C LEU A 85 14.41 -2.38 -4.31
N CYS A 86 14.82 -1.16 -3.98
CA CYS A 86 15.60 -0.88 -2.78
C CYS A 86 14.87 -1.36 -1.51
N LEU A 87 13.58 -1.06 -1.39
CA LEU A 87 12.78 -1.42 -0.21
C LEU A 87 12.57 -2.93 -0.03
N VAL A 88 12.52 -3.70 -1.11
CA VAL A 88 12.37 -5.17 -1.04
C VAL A 88 13.72 -5.86 -0.77
N LEU A 89 14.83 -5.21 -1.13
CA LEU A 89 16.18 -5.75 -0.94
C LEU A 89 16.80 -5.38 0.41
N GLN A 90 16.12 -4.59 1.24
CA GLN A 90 16.55 -4.29 2.61
C GLN A 90 15.99 -5.35 3.57
N PRO A 91 16.83 -6.10 4.30
CA PRO A 91 16.41 -7.13 5.25
C PRO A 91 15.78 -6.58 6.53
#